data_AF-A0AAV6ZFT1-F1
#
_entry.id   AF-A0AAV6ZFT1-F1
#
_cell.length_a   1.000
_cell.length_b   1.000
_cell.length_c   1.000
_cell.angle_alpha   90.00
_cell.angle_beta   90.00
_cell.angle_gamma   90.00
#
_symmetry.space_group_name_H-M   'P 1'
#
loop_
_entity.id
_entity.type
_entity.pdbx_description
1 polymer ?
#
loop_
_entity_poly.entity_id
_entity_poly.type
_entity_poly.pdbx_seq_one_letter_code
_entity_poly.pdbx_strand_id
1 'polypeptide(L)'
;VCGALHHVIDKNPFGLQVLVDQWPDFTSVICRPPLEDMKDPEDPYTNTYFLFSKDPQGLRHFLQDPQTVNWKQQLQIQGDYAAGKISTDLQYTSLQPHEASYVNDQWILGRNEHSLRFVERCIQTFPSISVWKKGVDRPIAWGVTDHSVEIRMGYTLPAYRKLGLSSTILQKFAETHQKRGYPIYGHTAPDNKASQAALSKAGYHQRGRWILWNCHSQKGFKA
;
A
#
# COMPACT_ATOMS: atom_id res chain seq x y z
N VAL A 1 8.45 -13.15 7.00
CA VAL A 1 7.62 -14.25 6.42
C VAL A 1 7.72 -14.38 4.91
N CYS A 2 7.54 -13.32 4.10
CA CYS A 2 7.58 -13.46 2.64
C CYS A 2 8.85 -14.15 2.11
N GLY A 3 10.03 -13.83 2.67
CA GLY A 3 11.27 -14.52 2.32
C GLY A 3 11.28 -16.02 2.68
N ALA A 4 10.78 -16.38 3.86
CA ALA A 4 10.68 -17.79 4.28
C ALA A 4 9.70 -18.57 3.38
N LEU A 5 8.54 -18.00 3.05
CA LEU A 5 7.58 -18.60 2.10
C LEU A 5 8.17 -18.76 0.70
N HIS A 6 8.92 -17.76 0.22
CA HIS A 6 9.60 -17.86 -1.06
C HIS A 6 10.60 -19.03 -1.08
N HIS A 7 11.38 -19.21 0.00
CA HIS A 7 12.24 -20.38 0.12
C HIS A 7 11.48 -21.70 0.18
N VAL A 8 10.33 -21.77 0.86
CA VAL A 8 9.50 -23.00 0.86
C VAL A 8 9.02 -23.33 -0.55
N ILE A 9 8.58 -22.33 -1.31
CA ILE A 9 8.11 -22.48 -2.69
C ILE A 9 9.28 -22.84 -3.63
N ASP A 10 10.46 -22.25 -3.39
CA ASP A 10 11.68 -22.49 -4.17
C ASP A 10 12.65 -23.42 -3.44
N LYS A 11 12.44 -24.73 -3.63
CA LYS A 11 13.32 -25.85 -3.20
C LYS A 11 13.41 -26.14 -1.70
N ASN A 12 12.91 -25.25 -0.85
CA ASN A 12 12.87 -25.40 0.61
C ASN A 12 14.17 -25.91 1.23
N PRO A 13 15.31 -25.22 1.04
CA PRO A 13 16.63 -25.71 1.46
C PRO A 13 16.77 -25.90 2.98
N PHE A 14 15.90 -25.27 3.78
CA PHE A 14 15.86 -25.37 5.24
C PHE A 14 14.73 -26.29 5.76
N GLY A 15 14.01 -26.99 4.87
CA GLY A 15 12.96 -27.94 5.27
C GLY A 15 11.79 -27.32 6.03
N LEU A 16 11.55 -26.01 5.89
CA LEU A 16 10.54 -25.30 6.68
C LEU A 16 9.12 -25.83 6.38
N GLN A 17 8.31 -25.93 7.44
CA GLN A 17 6.89 -26.19 7.39
C GLN A 17 6.11 -24.87 7.40
N VAL A 18 5.02 -24.82 6.64
CA VAL A 18 4.08 -23.69 6.63
C VAL A 18 2.81 -24.12 7.33
N LEU A 19 2.50 -23.42 8.42
CA LEU A 19 1.28 -23.60 9.19
C LEU A 19 0.39 -22.39 8.96
N VAL A 20 -0.90 -22.65 8.76
CA VAL A 20 -1.94 -21.63 8.64
C VAL A 20 -3.06 -21.92 9.61
N ASP A 21 -3.73 -20.87 10.07
CA ASP A 21 -4.87 -20.97 10.99
C ASP A 21 -6.10 -21.61 10.34
N GLN A 22 -6.30 -21.37 9.04
CA GLN A 22 -7.39 -21.95 8.25
C GLN A 22 -7.01 -22.02 6.78
N TRP A 23 -7.61 -22.94 6.02
CA TRP A 23 -7.41 -23.03 4.57
C TRP A 23 -8.77 -23.10 3.86
N PRO A 24 -8.97 -22.42 2.72
CA PRO A 24 -8.00 -21.58 1.98
C PRO A 24 -7.84 -20.14 2.50
N ASP A 25 -8.76 -19.65 3.32
CA ASP A 25 -8.85 -18.23 3.70
C ASP A 25 -8.02 -17.86 4.96
N PHE A 26 -6.75 -18.23 5.00
CA PHE A 26 -5.89 -18.00 6.19
C PHE A 26 -5.77 -16.51 6.56
N THR A 27 -5.69 -16.22 7.86
CA THR A 27 -5.39 -14.88 8.38
C THR A 27 -4.02 -14.80 9.05
N SER A 28 -3.49 -15.96 9.48
CA SER A 28 -2.20 -16.11 10.13
C SER A 28 -1.36 -17.18 9.45
N VAL A 29 -0.08 -16.91 9.27
CA VAL A 29 0.90 -17.84 8.69
C VAL A 29 2.12 -17.91 9.60
N ILE A 30 2.56 -19.12 9.89
CA ILE A 30 3.81 -19.40 10.61
C ILE A 30 4.66 -20.32 9.75
N CYS A 31 5.90 -19.91 9.48
CA CYS A 31 6.92 -20.78 8.90
C CYS A 31 7.93 -21.17 9.99
N ARG A 32 8.19 -22.46 10.17
CA ARG A 32 9.17 -22.96 11.16
C ARG A 32 9.81 -24.26 10.68
N PRO A 33 10.98 -24.66 11.19
CA PRO A 33 11.47 -26.02 11.01
C PRO A 33 10.50 -27.06 11.58
N PRO A 34 10.54 -28.32 11.11
CA PRO A 34 9.82 -29.44 11.73
C PRO A 34 10.14 -29.56 13.23
N LEU A 35 9.14 -29.93 14.04
CA LEU A 35 9.35 -30.12 15.50
C LEU A 35 10.43 -31.18 15.78
N GLU A 36 10.55 -32.18 14.91
CA GLU A 36 11.55 -33.24 14.99
C GLU A 36 12.99 -32.76 14.74
N ASP A 37 13.19 -31.63 14.05
CA ASP A 37 14.50 -31.04 13.79
C ASP A 37 14.92 -30.08 14.90
N MET A 38 13.96 -29.54 15.67
CA MET A 38 14.18 -28.66 16.82
C MET A 38 14.52 -29.46 18.09
N LYS A 39 15.65 -30.19 18.05
CA LYS A 39 16.06 -31.12 19.13
C LYS A 39 16.79 -30.45 20.29
N ASP A 40 17.52 -29.36 20.01
CA ASP A 40 18.28 -28.63 21.02
C ASP A 40 17.44 -27.51 21.62
N PRO A 41 17.04 -27.59 22.90
CA PRO A 41 16.21 -26.57 23.53
C PRO A 41 16.96 -25.25 23.78
N GLU A 42 18.28 -25.20 23.65
CA GLU A 42 19.10 -23.99 23.86
C GLU A 42 19.56 -23.34 22.55
N ASP A 43 19.21 -23.88 21.38
CA ASP A 43 19.55 -23.31 20.07
C ASP A 43 18.44 -22.40 19.52
N PRO A 44 18.49 -21.08 19.74
CA PRO A 44 17.48 -20.16 19.22
C PRO A 44 17.51 -20.02 17.69
N TYR A 45 18.59 -20.44 17.01
CA TYR A 45 18.74 -20.32 15.57
C TYR A 45 18.01 -21.43 14.82
N THR A 46 18.06 -22.66 15.34
CA THR A 46 17.22 -23.75 14.83
C THR A 46 15.78 -23.62 15.33
N ASN A 47 15.57 -23.12 16.55
CA ASN A 47 14.25 -22.87 17.12
C ASN A 47 13.62 -21.55 16.61
N THR A 48 13.64 -21.34 15.30
CA THR A 48 13.18 -20.11 14.65
C THR A 48 11.76 -20.23 14.10
N TYR A 49 10.97 -19.19 14.32
CA TYR A 49 9.60 -19.06 13.85
C TYR A 49 9.45 -17.74 13.09
N PHE A 50 8.94 -17.81 11.85
CA PHE A 50 8.60 -16.63 11.05
C PHE A 50 7.09 -16.46 11.03
N LEU A 51 6.55 -15.36 11.59
CA LEU A 51 5.10 -15.16 11.69
C LEU A 51 4.57 -13.94 10.92
N PHE A 52 3.37 -14.09 10.39
CA PHE A 52 2.57 -13.02 9.82
C PHE A 52 1.13 -13.23 10.24
N SER A 53 0.45 -12.17 10.65
CA SER A 53 -0.97 -12.24 10.96
C SER A 53 -1.71 -10.94 10.65
N LYS A 54 -2.94 -11.10 10.20
CA LYS A 54 -3.96 -10.05 10.05
C LYS A 54 -4.95 -10.04 11.23
N ASP A 55 -4.98 -11.09 12.05
CA ASP A 55 -5.87 -11.25 13.19
C ASP A 55 -5.06 -11.56 14.48
N PRO A 56 -4.74 -10.53 15.29
CA PRO A 56 -4.01 -10.73 16.55
C PRO A 56 -4.72 -11.64 17.56
N GLN A 57 -6.06 -11.72 17.52
CA GLN A 57 -6.81 -12.57 18.45
C GLN A 57 -6.74 -14.04 18.02
N GLY A 58 -6.98 -14.32 16.73
CA GLY A 58 -6.79 -15.64 16.14
C GLY A 58 -5.35 -16.12 16.27
N LEU A 59 -4.35 -15.25 16.03
CA LEU A 59 -2.94 -15.58 16.24
C LEU A 59 -2.66 -16.03 17.68
N ARG A 60 -3.26 -15.37 18.68
CA ARG A 60 -3.06 -15.78 20.08
C ARG A 60 -3.54 -17.21 20.33
N HIS A 61 -4.67 -17.60 19.75
CA HIS A 61 -5.16 -18.98 19.85
C HIS A 61 -4.23 -19.94 19.09
N PHE A 62 -3.82 -19.56 17.88
CA PHE A 62 -2.94 -20.37 17.03
C PHE A 62 -1.58 -20.63 17.69
N LEU A 63 -1.03 -19.64 18.40
CA LEU A 63 0.22 -19.76 19.16
C LEU A 63 0.10 -20.62 20.43
N GLN A 64 -1.11 -20.86 20.94
CA GLN A 64 -1.31 -21.73 22.10
C GLN A 64 -1.26 -23.22 21.75
N ASP A 65 -1.37 -23.56 20.47
CA ASP A 65 -1.27 -24.94 20.01
C ASP A 65 0.18 -25.44 20.16
N PRO A 66 0.43 -26.51 20.96
CA PRO A 66 1.74 -27.11 21.10
C PRO A 66 2.34 -27.66 19.80
N GLN A 67 1.51 -27.93 18.79
CA GLN A 67 1.96 -28.30 17.46
C GLN A 67 2.41 -27.09 16.63
N THR A 68 2.05 -25.88 17.04
CA THR A 68 2.43 -24.65 16.34
C THR A 68 3.72 -24.07 16.90
N VAL A 69 3.80 -23.89 18.21
CA VAL A 69 5.00 -23.36 18.89
C VAL A 69 5.35 -24.22 20.11
N ASN A 70 6.59 -24.72 20.14
CA ASN A 70 7.13 -25.32 21.34
C ASN A 70 7.62 -24.23 22.29
N TRP A 71 6.82 -23.87 23.29
CA TRP A 71 7.19 -22.84 24.29
C TRP A 71 8.16 -23.33 25.37
N LYS A 72 8.56 -24.62 25.35
CA LYS A 72 9.45 -25.23 26.36
C LYS A 72 10.94 -25.11 26.01
N GLN A 73 11.29 -24.37 24.95
CA GLN A 73 12.65 -24.18 24.45
C GLN A 73 12.99 -22.69 24.31
N GLN A 74 14.28 -22.36 24.26
CA GLN A 74 14.74 -21.07 23.78
C GLN A 74 14.44 -20.96 22.29
N LEU A 75 13.82 -19.85 21.87
CA LEU A 75 13.32 -19.68 20.51
C LEU A 75 13.48 -18.25 20.02
N GLN A 76 13.57 -18.10 18.69
CA GLN A 76 13.53 -16.80 18.03
C GLN A 76 12.25 -16.67 17.22
N ILE A 77 11.48 -15.62 17.48
CA ILE A 77 10.30 -15.27 16.68
C ILE A 77 10.59 -14.00 15.89
N GLN A 78 10.55 -14.12 14.57
CA GLN A 78 10.64 -12.99 13.66
C GLN A 78 9.30 -12.79 12.98
N GLY A 79 8.61 -11.71 13.34
CA GLY A 79 7.25 -11.45 12.90
C GLY A 79 7.12 -10.09 12.24
N ASP A 80 6.26 -10.01 11.23
CA ASP A 80 5.62 -8.76 10.85
C ASP A 80 4.13 -8.90 11.11
N TYR A 81 3.56 -7.96 11.85
CA TYR A 81 2.12 -7.87 11.99
C TYR A 81 1.68 -6.70 11.13
N ALA A 82 0.61 -6.86 10.35
CA ALA A 82 0.03 -5.73 9.66
C ALA A 82 -0.48 -4.72 10.71
N ALA A 83 0.38 -3.79 11.15
CA ALA A 83 0.05 -2.74 12.10
C ALA A 83 -0.97 -1.73 11.54
N GLY A 84 -1.30 -1.85 10.25
CA GLY A 84 -2.50 -1.27 9.68
C GLY A 84 -3.63 -2.27 9.81
N LYS A 85 -4.70 -1.91 10.52
CA LYS A 85 -6.04 -2.48 10.27
C LYS A 85 -6.20 -2.65 8.76
N ILE A 86 -6.05 -3.87 8.24
CA ILE A 86 -6.68 -4.21 6.97
C ILE A 86 -8.15 -4.28 7.35
N SER A 87 -8.78 -3.10 7.37
CA SER A 87 -10.23 -3.04 7.40
C SER A 87 -10.65 -3.80 6.14
N THR A 88 -11.21 -4.98 6.34
CA THR A 88 -11.85 -5.81 5.30
C THR A 88 -12.95 -5.04 4.58
N ASP A 89 -13.30 -3.85 5.07
CA ASP A 89 -14.25 -2.91 4.48
C ASP A 89 -13.63 -2.00 3.42
N LEU A 90 -12.29 -2.00 3.25
CA LEU A 90 -11.60 -1.15 2.28
C LEU A 90 -11.33 -1.88 0.98
N GLN A 91 -11.83 -1.32 -0.12
CA GLN A 91 -11.59 -1.81 -1.47
C GLN A 91 -10.71 -0.82 -2.25
N TYR A 92 -9.75 -1.34 -3.00
CA TYR A 92 -8.88 -0.55 -3.89
C TYR A 92 -9.25 -0.87 -5.34
N THR A 93 -9.59 0.15 -6.11
CA THR A 93 -10.00 0.05 -7.52
C THR A 93 -9.37 1.17 -8.33
N SER A 94 -9.54 1.17 -9.65
CA SER A 94 -9.29 2.34 -10.48
C SER A 94 -10.55 3.17 -10.62
N LEU A 95 -10.40 4.49 -10.63
CA LEU A 95 -11.49 5.42 -10.88
C LEU A 95 -12.06 5.18 -12.28
N GLN A 96 -13.36 5.38 -12.41
CA GLN A 96 -14.08 5.40 -13.68
C GLN A 96 -14.26 6.85 -14.17
N PRO A 97 -14.43 7.08 -15.49
CA PRO A 97 -14.53 8.44 -16.02
C PRO A 97 -15.67 9.27 -15.41
N HIS A 98 -16.82 8.64 -15.11
CA HIS A 98 -17.95 9.32 -14.46
C HIS A 98 -17.68 9.74 -13.00
N GLU A 99 -16.59 9.26 -12.40
CA GLU A 99 -16.14 9.59 -11.04
C GLU A 99 -15.13 10.75 -11.04
N ALA A 100 -14.80 11.32 -12.21
CA ALA A 100 -13.88 12.43 -12.36
C ALA A 100 -14.29 13.68 -11.56
N SER A 101 -15.60 13.87 -11.33
CA SER A 101 -16.13 14.97 -10.52
C SER A 101 -15.55 14.99 -9.11
N TYR A 102 -15.38 13.83 -8.46
CA TYR A 102 -14.79 13.75 -7.12
C TYR A 102 -13.37 14.33 -7.07
N VAL A 103 -12.58 14.05 -8.11
CA VAL A 103 -11.21 14.57 -8.23
C VAL A 103 -11.24 16.05 -8.58
N ASN A 104 -12.06 16.44 -9.55
CA ASN A 104 -12.19 17.82 -10.04
C ASN A 104 -12.61 18.79 -8.92
N ASP A 105 -13.49 18.37 -8.02
CA ASP A 105 -13.99 19.21 -6.94
C ASP A 105 -12.95 19.49 -5.85
N GLN A 106 -12.00 18.56 -5.67
CA GLN A 106 -10.97 18.65 -4.63
C GLN A 106 -9.62 19.14 -5.16
N TRP A 107 -9.40 19.10 -6.47
CA TRP A 107 -8.16 19.56 -7.07
C TRP A 107 -8.07 21.09 -7.05
N ILE A 108 -6.90 21.61 -6.64
CA ILE A 108 -6.66 23.05 -6.51
C ILE A 108 -6.80 23.83 -7.83
N LEU A 109 -6.54 23.17 -8.97
CA LEU A 109 -6.73 23.75 -10.32
C LEU A 109 -8.06 23.30 -10.96
N GLY A 110 -8.92 22.63 -10.18
CA GLY A 110 -10.16 22.02 -10.63
C GLY A 110 -11.35 22.97 -10.69
N ARG A 111 -12.54 22.41 -10.48
CA ARG A 111 -13.84 23.11 -10.33
C ARG A 111 -14.28 23.92 -11.54
N ASN A 112 -13.90 23.50 -12.73
CA ASN A 112 -14.42 24.05 -13.99
C ASN A 112 -14.58 22.94 -15.04
N GLU A 113 -15.27 23.24 -16.14
CA GLU A 113 -15.53 22.24 -17.18
C GLU A 113 -14.26 21.76 -17.89
N HIS A 114 -13.27 22.65 -18.07
CA HIS A 114 -12.01 22.30 -18.72
C HIS A 114 -11.19 21.34 -17.86
N SER A 115 -11.11 21.61 -16.56
CA SER A 115 -10.44 20.72 -15.60
C SER A 115 -11.17 19.39 -15.47
N LEU A 116 -12.52 19.37 -15.50
CA LEU A 116 -13.28 18.13 -15.48
C LEU A 116 -12.94 17.25 -16.70
N ARG A 117 -13.02 17.80 -17.92
CA ARG A 117 -12.65 17.08 -19.15
C ARG A 117 -11.20 16.58 -19.13
N PHE A 118 -10.29 17.36 -18.54
CA PHE A 118 -8.90 16.96 -18.37
C PHE A 118 -8.75 15.77 -17.40
N VAL A 119 -9.40 15.82 -16.24
CA VAL A 119 -9.40 14.74 -15.25
C VAL A 119 -10.02 13.47 -15.83
N GLU A 120 -11.16 13.58 -16.51
CA GLU A 120 -11.82 12.45 -17.21
C GLU A 120 -10.86 11.77 -18.18
N ARG A 121 -10.17 12.56 -19.02
CA ARG A 121 -9.16 12.04 -19.95
C ARG A 121 -8.00 11.35 -19.22
N CYS A 122 -7.54 11.92 -18.10
CA CYS A 122 -6.48 11.30 -17.31
C CYS A 122 -6.92 9.93 -16.77
N ILE A 123 -8.13 9.83 -16.21
CA ILE A 123 -8.69 8.59 -15.68
C ILE A 123 -8.88 7.54 -16.79
N GLN A 124 -9.30 7.96 -18.00
CA GLN A 124 -9.46 7.07 -19.15
C GLN A 124 -8.14 6.51 -19.67
N THR A 125 -7.05 7.29 -19.57
CA THR A 125 -5.80 7.00 -20.28
C THR A 125 -4.71 6.41 -19.36
N PHE A 126 -4.68 6.84 -18.09
CA PHE A 126 -3.58 6.55 -17.18
C PHE A 126 -4.06 5.85 -15.90
N PRO A 127 -3.18 5.13 -15.18
CA PRO A 127 -3.52 4.53 -13.91
C PRO A 127 -4.08 5.56 -12.91
N SER A 128 -5.15 5.14 -12.25
CA SER A 128 -5.70 5.79 -11.08
C SER A 128 -5.93 4.75 -9.99
N ILE A 129 -5.91 5.22 -8.74
CA ILE A 129 -6.16 4.38 -7.57
C ILE A 129 -7.17 5.11 -6.70
N SER A 130 -8.30 4.48 -6.44
CA SER A 130 -9.32 4.90 -5.49
C SER A 130 -9.46 3.91 -4.35
N VAL A 131 -9.80 4.43 -3.18
CA VAL A 131 -10.09 3.66 -1.98
C VAL A 131 -11.54 3.87 -1.60
N TRP A 132 -12.27 2.77 -1.46
CA TRP A 132 -13.68 2.73 -1.11
C TRP A 132 -13.84 2.10 0.25
N LYS A 133 -14.88 2.52 0.98
CA LYS A 133 -15.25 1.91 2.25
C LYS A 133 -16.68 1.38 2.16
N LYS A 134 -16.92 0.17 2.65
CA LYS A 134 -18.26 -0.43 2.74
C LYS A 134 -19.25 0.55 3.39
N GLY A 135 -20.39 0.76 2.74
CA GLY A 135 -21.44 1.68 3.19
C GLY A 135 -21.20 3.16 2.88
N VAL A 136 -20.14 3.50 2.13
CA VAL A 136 -19.90 4.85 1.62
C VAL A 136 -20.09 4.84 0.11
N ASP A 137 -20.87 5.78 -0.40
CA ASP A 137 -21.29 5.91 -1.80
C ASP A 137 -20.28 6.64 -2.70
N ARG A 138 -19.09 6.94 -2.19
CA ARG A 138 -18.03 7.68 -2.87
C ARG A 138 -16.65 7.20 -2.42
N PRO A 139 -15.59 7.40 -3.23
CA PRO A 139 -14.24 7.08 -2.81
C PRO A 139 -13.83 7.97 -1.63
N ILE A 140 -13.20 7.35 -0.63
CA ILE A 140 -12.73 8.03 0.59
C ILE A 140 -11.31 8.58 0.44
N ALA A 141 -10.53 8.06 -0.51
CA ALA A 141 -9.22 8.56 -0.89
C ALA A 141 -8.91 8.16 -2.35
N TRP A 142 -8.04 8.91 -3.02
CA TRP A 142 -7.61 8.58 -4.38
C TRP A 142 -6.27 9.24 -4.74
N GLY A 143 -5.71 8.81 -5.86
CA GLY A 143 -4.67 9.50 -6.62
C GLY A 143 -4.82 9.19 -8.12
N VAL A 144 -4.35 10.11 -8.96
CA VAL A 144 -4.45 10.04 -10.43
C VAL A 144 -3.08 10.33 -11.02
N THR A 145 -2.81 9.80 -12.20
CA THR A 145 -1.64 10.16 -13.00
C THR A 145 -2.08 10.85 -14.27
N ASP A 146 -1.26 11.77 -14.79
CA ASP A 146 -1.53 12.47 -16.04
C ASP A 146 -0.51 12.08 -17.12
N HIS A 147 -0.49 12.80 -18.24
CA HIS A 147 0.41 12.58 -19.37
C HIS A 147 1.90 12.77 -19.04
N SER A 148 2.24 13.42 -17.92
CA SER A 148 3.60 13.45 -17.40
C SER A 148 3.95 12.22 -16.56
N VAL A 149 2.99 11.33 -16.28
CA VAL A 149 3.16 10.14 -15.43
C VAL A 149 3.39 10.46 -13.95
N GLU A 150 3.39 11.75 -13.59
CA GLU A 150 3.42 12.20 -12.20
C GLU A 150 2.20 11.68 -11.42
N ILE A 151 2.44 11.26 -10.19
CA ILE A 151 1.36 10.97 -9.23
C ILE A 151 0.86 12.30 -8.69
N ARG A 152 -0.37 12.68 -9.07
CA ARG A 152 -0.97 13.98 -8.77
C ARG A 152 -2.44 13.85 -8.36
N MET A 153 -3.06 14.99 -8.10
CA MET A 153 -4.52 15.12 -7.87
C MET A 153 -5.03 14.19 -6.76
N GLY A 154 -4.15 13.84 -5.81
CA GLY A 154 -4.47 12.94 -4.72
C GLY A 154 -5.22 13.65 -3.60
N TYR A 155 -6.17 12.94 -3.00
CA TYR A 155 -6.96 13.47 -1.90
C TYR A 155 -7.36 12.37 -0.92
N THR A 156 -7.66 12.77 0.32
CA THR A 156 -8.27 11.90 1.33
C THR A 156 -9.29 12.71 2.09
N LEU A 157 -10.52 12.19 2.14
CA LEU A 157 -11.64 12.80 2.84
C LEU A 157 -11.26 13.07 4.31
N PRO A 158 -11.62 14.25 4.87
CA PRO A 158 -11.24 14.64 6.23
C PRO A 158 -11.48 13.57 7.30
N ALA A 159 -12.64 12.91 7.26
CA ALA A 159 -13.03 11.86 8.21
C ALA A 159 -12.16 10.59 8.14
N TYR A 160 -11.40 10.41 7.06
CA TYR A 160 -10.57 9.23 6.79
C TYR A 160 -9.07 9.53 6.76
N ARG A 161 -8.66 10.74 7.18
CA ARG A 161 -7.25 11.13 7.29
C ARG A 161 -6.58 10.43 8.47
N LYS A 162 -5.24 10.40 8.43
CA LYS A 162 -4.38 9.74 9.46
C LYS A 162 -4.56 8.21 9.56
N LEU A 163 -5.25 7.59 8.60
CA LEU A 163 -5.39 6.13 8.49
C LEU A 163 -4.32 5.48 7.59
N GLY A 164 -3.35 6.24 7.09
CA GLY A 164 -2.29 5.73 6.20
C GLY A 164 -2.73 5.49 4.74
N LEU A 165 -3.96 5.84 4.36
CA LEU A 165 -4.48 5.63 3.00
C LEU A 165 -3.60 6.25 1.91
N SER A 166 -3.13 7.48 2.11
CA SER A 166 -2.30 8.17 1.12
C SER A 166 -0.96 7.48 0.89
N SER A 167 -0.30 6.98 1.95
CA SER A 167 0.94 6.20 1.80
C SER A 167 0.69 4.87 1.08
N THR A 168 -0.44 4.21 1.36
CA THR A 168 -0.80 2.96 0.67
C THR A 168 -1.08 3.19 -0.81
N ILE A 169 -1.78 4.28 -1.17
CA ILE A 169 -1.99 4.67 -2.57
C ILE A 169 -0.65 4.90 -3.27
N LEU A 170 0.28 5.64 -2.64
CA LEU A 170 1.61 5.93 -3.20
C LEU A 170 2.45 4.66 -3.44
N GLN A 171 2.36 3.68 -2.54
CA GLN A 171 3.03 2.38 -2.71
C GLN A 171 2.44 1.59 -3.88
N LYS A 172 1.11 1.54 -3.99
CA LYS A 172 0.43 0.87 -5.11
C LYS A 172 0.74 1.54 -6.46
N PHE A 173 0.89 2.87 -6.48
CA PHE A 173 1.38 3.56 -7.66
C PHE A 173 2.82 3.16 -8.00
N ALA A 174 3.72 3.09 -7.01
CA ALA A 174 5.09 2.64 -7.23
C ALA A 174 5.12 1.23 -7.86
N GLU A 175 4.35 0.28 -7.33
CA GLU A 175 4.22 -1.06 -7.90
C GLU A 175 3.66 -1.04 -9.34
N THR A 176 2.62 -0.23 -9.59
CA THR A 176 1.98 -0.13 -10.90
C THR A 176 2.92 0.47 -11.94
N HIS A 177 3.63 1.54 -11.57
CA HIS A 177 4.59 2.23 -12.43
C HIS A 177 5.81 1.35 -12.69
N GLN A 178 6.33 0.66 -11.67
CA GLN A 178 7.43 -0.30 -11.84
C GLN A 178 7.08 -1.40 -12.85
N LYS A 179 5.88 -1.99 -12.75
CA LYS A 179 5.40 -3.01 -13.70
C LYS A 179 5.27 -2.49 -15.13
N ARG A 180 5.01 -1.18 -15.30
CA ARG A 180 4.86 -0.52 -16.62
C ARG A 180 6.15 0.11 -17.14
N GLY A 181 7.25 0.03 -16.39
CA GLY A 181 8.50 0.71 -16.74
C GLY A 181 8.39 2.26 -16.67
N TYR A 182 7.45 2.77 -15.89
CA TYR A 182 7.20 4.20 -15.73
C TYR A 182 8.06 4.81 -14.61
N PRO A 183 8.48 6.08 -14.75
CA PRO A 183 9.16 6.77 -13.66
C PRO A 183 8.22 6.99 -12.48
N ILE A 184 8.73 6.83 -11.25
CA ILE A 184 7.95 6.99 -10.01
C ILE A 184 8.28 8.35 -9.40
N TYR A 185 7.41 9.33 -9.64
CA TYR A 185 7.62 10.69 -9.15
C TYR A 185 6.33 11.49 -9.03
N GLY A 186 6.43 12.62 -8.32
CA GLY A 186 5.38 13.59 -8.11
C GLY A 186 5.93 14.81 -7.39
N HIS A 187 5.06 15.77 -7.12
CA HIS A 187 5.42 17.01 -6.43
C HIS A 187 4.38 17.33 -5.35
N THR A 188 4.83 18.04 -4.32
CA THR A 188 3.95 18.53 -3.26
C THR A 188 4.28 19.99 -2.99
N ALA A 189 3.27 20.77 -2.64
CA ALA A 189 3.50 22.12 -2.17
C ALA A 189 4.37 22.12 -0.89
N PRO A 190 5.27 23.11 -0.69
CA PRO A 190 6.20 23.16 0.44
C PRO A 190 5.53 23.20 1.83
N ASP A 191 4.32 23.75 1.89
CA ASP A 191 3.45 23.89 3.06
C ASP A 191 2.59 22.64 3.32
N ASN A 192 2.44 21.74 2.35
CA ASN A 192 1.68 20.50 2.49
C ASN A 192 2.45 19.41 3.24
N LYS A 193 2.68 19.64 4.54
CA LYS A 193 3.43 18.73 5.43
C LYS A 193 2.82 17.33 5.52
N ALA A 194 1.50 17.22 5.40
CA ALA A 194 0.81 15.93 5.42
C ALA A 194 1.19 15.05 4.22
N SER A 195 1.22 15.64 3.01
CA SER A 195 1.62 14.91 1.81
C SER A 195 3.11 14.55 1.82
N GLN A 196 3.97 15.47 2.29
CA GLN A 196 5.41 15.19 2.47
C GLN A 196 5.66 14.02 3.43
N ALA A 197 4.95 13.97 4.55
CA ALA A 197 5.03 12.85 5.49
C ALA A 197 4.54 11.53 4.88
N ALA A 198 3.46 11.57 4.09
CA ALA A 198 2.95 10.38 3.39
C ALA A 198 3.94 9.84 2.34
N LEU A 199 4.58 10.73 1.58
CA LEU A 199 5.64 10.40 0.62
C LEU A 199 6.84 9.77 1.30
N SER A 200 7.34 10.37 2.37
CA SER A 200 8.46 9.82 3.14
C SER A 200 8.14 8.44 3.69
N LYS A 201 6.93 8.25 4.25
CA LYS A 201 6.46 6.94 4.73
C LYS A 201 6.33 5.90 3.60
N ALA A 202 6.05 6.34 2.38
CA ALA A 202 6.00 5.49 1.20
C ALA A 202 7.37 5.26 0.53
N GLY A 203 8.48 5.77 1.11
CA GLY A 203 9.84 5.57 0.61
C GLY A 203 10.30 6.59 -0.45
N TYR A 204 9.57 7.68 -0.65
CA TYR A 204 9.95 8.73 -1.60
C TYR A 204 10.97 9.68 -0.97
N HIS A 205 11.93 10.13 -1.78
CA HIS A 205 12.96 11.08 -1.39
C HIS A 205 12.85 12.37 -2.21
N GLN A 206 13.00 13.52 -1.56
CA GLN A 206 13.02 14.81 -2.24
C GLN A 206 14.29 14.94 -3.09
N ARG A 207 14.13 15.25 -4.38
CA ARG A 207 15.24 15.36 -5.35
C ARG A 207 15.42 16.75 -5.97
N GLY A 208 14.44 17.64 -5.88
CA GLY A 208 14.51 18.95 -6.53
C GLY A 208 13.33 19.86 -6.23
N ARG A 209 13.21 20.93 -7.01
CA ARG A 209 12.07 21.87 -6.99
C ARG A 209 11.26 21.69 -8.26
N TRP A 210 9.94 21.72 -8.11
CA TRP A 210 9.00 21.76 -9.22
C TRP A 210 8.55 23.20 -9.45
N ILE A 211 8.45 23.63 -10.70
CA ILE A 211 8.10 25.01 -11.09
C ILE A 211 6.94 24.95 -12.08
N LEU A 212 5.91 25.77 -11.86
CA LEU A 212 4.80 25.98 -12.78
C LEU A 212 4.88 27.37 -13.39
N TRP A 213 4.80 27.44 -14.71
CA TRP A 213 4.63 28.70 -15.43
C TRP A 213 3.19 28.79 -15.92
N ASN A 214 2.46 29.81 -15.45
CA ASN A 214 1.14 30.13 -15.97
C ASN A 214 1.30 31.20 -17.04
N CYS A 215 1.25 30.79 -18.30
CA CYS A 215 1.38 31.70 -19.44
C CYS A 215 -0.01 32.14 -19.91
N HIS A 216 -0.22 33.45 -19.99
CA HIS A 216 -1.43 34.03 -20.55
C HIS A 216 -1.10 34.67 -21.89
N SER A 217 -1.89 34.39 -22.93
CA SER A 217 -1.74 35.07 -24.21
C SER A 217 -1.96 36.57 -24.03
N GLN A 218 -1.01 37.40 -24.45
CA GLN A 218 -1.28 38.81 -24.62
C GLN A 218 -2.14 38.99 -25.88
N LYS A 219 -3.36 39.52 -25.72
CA LYS A 219 -4.16 39.94 -26.87
C LYS A 219 -3.39 41.06 -27.60
N GLY A 220 -2.99 40.80 -28.84
CA GLY A 220 -2.36 41.81 -29.71
C GLY A 220 -0.92 41.54 -30.15
N PHE A 221 -0.31 40.41 -29.74
CA PHE A 221 0.97 40.02 -30.32
C PHE A 221 0.76 39.50 -31.75
N LYS A 222 0.91 40.39 -32.74
CA LYS A 222 1.09 39.99 -34.14
C LYS A 222 2.53 39.49 -34.29
N ALA A 223 2.67 38.24 -34.72
CA ALA A 223 3.96 37.66 -35.11
C ALA A 223 4.59 38.44 -36.27
#